data_AF-A0A7Y8JCL9-F1
#
_entry.id   AF-A0A7Y8JCL9-F1
#
_cell.length_a   1.000
_cell.length_b   1.000
_cell.length_c   1.000
_cell.angle_alpha   90.00
_cell.angle_beta   90.00
_cell.angle_gamma   90.00
#
_symmetry.space_group_name_H-M   'P 1'
#
loop_
_entity.id
_entity.type
_entity.pdbx_description
1 polymer ?
#
loop_
_entity_poly.entity_id
_entity_poly.type
_entity_poly.pdbx_seq_one_letter_code
_entity_poly.pdbx_strand_id
1 'polypeptide(L)' 'MSAIDETVREVSVTAQDLPLACPRPGAPLWARHPRVFLDVLKTGTAVCPYCGTTYRFTGEKPKGHH' A
#
# COMPACT_ATOMS: atom_id res chain seq x y z
N MET A 1 -12.48 14.90 -9.92
CA MET A 1 -11.52 14.97 -8.80
C MET A 1 -12.11 14.14 -7.67
N SER A 2 -11.81 12.85 -7.66
CA SER A 2 -12.39 11.92 -6.67
C SER A 2 -11.62 12.06 -5.37
N ALA A 3 -12.30 12.61 -4.36
CA ALA A 3 -11.83 12.67 -2.99
C ALA A 3 -11.62 11.24 -2.49
N ILE A 4 -10.35 10.82 -2.40
CA ILE A 4 -9.98 9.71 -1.55
C ILE A 4 -9.99 10.25 -0.12
N ASP A 5 -11.06 9.91 0.59
CA ASP A 5 -11.31 10.24 1.98
C ASP A 5 -10.10 9.84 2.86
N GLU A 6 -9.41 10.84 3.42
CA GLU A 6 -8.19 10.69 4.24
C GLU A 6 -8.44 9.96 5.59
N THR A 7 -9.70 9.58 5.86
CA THR A 7 -10.11 8.83 7.04
C THR A 7 -9.94 7.32 6.87
N VAL A 8 -9.76 6.83 5.64
CA VAL A 8 -9.62 5.39 5.38
C VAL A 8 -8.16 4.97 5.53
N ARG A 9 -7.81 4.53 6.75
CA ARG A 9 -6.49 3.96 7.07
C ARG A 9 -6.26 2.56 6.50
N GLU A 10 -7.17 2.03 5.68
CA GLU A 10 -7.07 0.69 5.10
C GLU A 10 -7.17 0.73 3.57
N VAL A 11 -6.13 0.28 2.88
CA VAL A 11 -6.03 0.27 1.42
C VAL A 11 -5.91 -1.16 0.94
N SER A 12 -6.89 -1.61 0.16
CA SER A 12 -6.80 -2.88 -0.57
C SER A 12 -5.77 -2.78 -1.70
N VAL A 13 -4.87 -3.74 -1.77
CA VAL A 13 -3.82 -3.84 -2.80
C VAL A 13 -3.83 -5.23 -3.40
N THR A 14 -3.55 -5.33 -4.70
CA THR A 14 -3.54 -6.61 -5.41
C THR A 14 -2.13 -6.94 -5.92
N ALA A 15 -1.98 -8.06 -6.62
CA ALA A 15 -0.70 -8.44 -7.21
C ALA A 15 -0.19 -7.43 -8.26
N GLN A 16 -1.10 -6.65 -8.87
CA GLN A 16 -0.77 -5.63 -9.85
C GLN A 16 -0.19 -4.35 -9.23
N ASP A 17 -0.40 -4.15 -7.93
CA ASP A 17 0.18 -3.03 -7.16
C ASP A 17 1.61 -3.31 -6.67
N LEU A 18 2.13 -4.51 -6.92
CA LEU A 18 3.49 -4.88 -6.53
C LEU A 18 4.52 -4.32 -7.53
N PRO A 19 5.67 -3.81 -7.04
CA PRO A 19 6.05 -3.66 -5.64
C PRO A 19 5.29 -2.51 -4.96
N LEU A 20 4.67 -2.78 -3.81
CA LEU A 20 3.87 -1.81 -3.09
C LEU A 20 4.76 -0.70 -2.54
N ALA A 21 4.72 0.45 -3.21
CA ALA A 21 5.44 1.65 -2.81
C ALA A 21 4.50 2.64 -2.14
N CYS A 22 4.90 3.14 -0.98
CA CYS A 22 4.27 4.28 -0.32
C CYS A 22 5.28 5.43 -0.22
N PRO A 23 4.99 6.65 -0.67
CA PRO A 23 3.71 7.13 -1.23
C PRO A 23 3.49 6.75 -2.71
N ARG A 24 2.22 6.58 -3.10
CA ARG A 24 1.80 6.32 -4.49
C ARG A 24 2.02 7.57 -5.38
N PRO A 25 2.25 7.41 -6.69
CA PRO A 25 2.36 8.55 -7.62
C PRO A 25 1.03 9.33 -7.65
N GLY A 26 1.04 10.54 -7.11
CA GLY A 26 -0.17 11.37 -6.92
C GLY A 26 -0.63 11.52 -5.47
N ALA A 27 0.11 10.97 -4.50
CA ALA A 27 -0.18 11.19 -3.09
C ALA A 27 -0.06 12.69 -2.72
N PRO A 28 -0.93 13.18 -1.81
CA PRO A 28 -0.95 14.58 -1.41
C PRO A 28 0.35 15.02 -0.72
N LEU A 29 0.64 16.32 -0.77
CA LEU A 29 1.90 16.93 -0.30
C LEU A 29 2.23 16.68 1.17
N TRP A 30 1.23 16.37 2.02
CA TRP A 30 1.44 16.02 3.42
C TRP A 30 1.94 14.58 3.62
N ALA A 31 1.78 13.70 2.62
CA ALA A 31 2.26 12.32 2.63
C ALA A 31 3.73 12.19 2.16
N ARG A 32 4.50 13.29 2.18
CA ARG A 32 5.92 13.37 1.76
C ARG A 32 6.89 12.73 2.76
N HIS A 33 6.62 11.50 3.17
CA HIS A 33 7.64 10.67 3.82
C HIS A 33 8.53 9.99 2.77
N PRO A 34 9.71 9.46 3.16
CA PRO A 34 10.56 8.69 2.26
C PRO A 34 9.81 7.52 1.62
N ARG A 35 10.13 7.22 0.35
CA ARG A 35 9.56 6.08 -0.37
C ARG A 35 9.97 4.79 0.32
N VAL A 36 8.98 4.04 0.79
CA VAL A 36 9.17 2.71 1.37
C VAL A 36 8.46 1.66 0.55
N PHE A 37 9.04 0.47 0.54
CA PHE A 37 8.43 -0.71 -0.08
C PHE A 37 7.89 -1.61 1.03
N LEU A 38 6.59 -1.86 1.00
CA LEU A 38 5.92 -2.71 1.97
C LEU A 38 5.71 -4.12 1.38
N ASP A 39 6.17 -5.13 2.11
CA ASP A 39 6.00 -6.53 1.72
C ASP A 39 4.70 -7.10 2.31
N VAL A 40 3.59 -6.88 1.60
CA VAL A 40 2.26 -7.39 1.98
C VAL A 40 2.07 -8.87 1.63
N LEU A 41 2.99 -9.51 0.89
CA LEU A 41 2.83 -10.88 0.40
C LEU A 41 3.03 -11.93 1.50
N LYS A 42 3.94 -11.65 2.45
CA LYS A 42 4.25 -12.57 3.56
C LYS A 42 3.07 -12.71 4.51
N THR A 43 2.59 -11.59 5.05
CA THR A 43 1.56 -11.54 6.11
C THR A 43 0.14 -11.33 5.58
N GLY A 44 -0.03 -10.84 4.34
CA GLY A 44 -1.34 -10.45 3.79
C GLY A 44 -1.78 -9.05 4.20
N THR A 45 -1.10 -8.42 5.16
CA THR A 45 -1.29 -7.03 5.58
C THR A 45 0.06 -6.40 5.91
N ALA A 46 0.23 -5.11 5.64
CA ALA A 46 1.41 -4.34 6.04
C ALA A 46 1.02 -2.91 6.40
N VAL A 47 1.67 -2.35 7.42
CA VAL A 47 1.39 -0.99 7.89
C VAL A 47 2.58 -0.08 7.56
N CYS A 48 2.28 1.07 6.96
CA CYS A 48 3.23 2.14 6.71
C CYS A 48 3.68 2.79 8.02
N PRO A 49 5.00 2.77 8.35
CA PRO A 49 5.48 3.34 9.61
C PRO A 49 5.43 4.87 9.65
N TYR A 50 5.24 5.53 8.51
CA TYR A 50 5.19 6.99 8.41
C TYR A 50 3.77 7.52 8.37
N CYS A 51 2.95 6.95 7.48
CA CYS A 51 1.60 7.40 7.21
C CYS A 51 0.53 6.67 8.03
N GLY A 52 0.88 5.55 8.68
CA GLY A 52 -0.07 4.73 9.44
C GLY A 52 -1.10 4.00 8.57
N THR A 53 -1.00 4.10 7.24
CA THR A 53 -1.87 3.40 6.30
C THR A 53 -1.61 1.89 6.37
N THR A 54 -2.67 1.14 6.59
CA THR A 54 -2.72 -0.31 6.57
C THR A 54 -3.03 -0.74 5.15
N TYR A 55 -2.09 -1.41 4.52
CA TYR A 55 -2.29 -2.03 3.22
C TYR A 55 -2.70 -3.48 3.44
N ARG A 56 -3.86 -3.85 2.89
CA ARG A 56 -4.38 -5.20 2.95
C ARG A 56 -4.31 -5.81 1.57
N PHE A 57 -3.63 -6.94 1.46
CA PHE A 57 -3.53 -7.67 0.21
C PHE A 57 -4.87 -8.39 -0.05
N THR A 58 -5.60 -7.92 -1.05
CA THR A 58 -6.90 -8.47 -1.47
C THR A 58 -6.75 -9.06 -2.86
N GLY A 59 -6.12 -10.23 -2.95
CA GLY A 59 -5.96 -10.95 -4.21
C GLY A 59 -5.44 -12.36 -3.98
N GLU A 60 -5.45 -13.20 -5.02
CA GLU A 60 -4.64 -14.41 -4.99
C GLU A 60 -3.18 -14.01 -4.85
N LYS A 61 -2.52 -14.52 -3.79
CA LYS A 61 -1.07 -14.35 -3.65
C LYS A 61 -0.46 -14.84 -4.96
N PRO A 62 0.30 -14.01 -5.72
CA PRO A 62 1.06 -14.55 -6.84
C PRO A 62 1.91 -15.65 -6.24
N LYS A 63 1.63 -16.90 -6.65
CA LYS A 63 2.47 -18.05 -6.34
C LYS A 63 3.79 -17.78 -7.04
N GLY A 64 4.66 -17.02 -6.38
CA GLY A 64 6.02 -16.77 -6.84
C GLY A 64 6.68 -18.13 -7.01
N HIS A 65 6.99 -18.43 -8.27
CA HIS A 65 7.76 -19.59 -8.68
C HIS A 65 9.16 -19.52 -8.07
N HIS A 66 9.70 -20.69 -7.73
CA HIS A 66 11.03 -20.95 -7.18
C HIS A 66 12.16 -20.15 -7.84
#